data_AF-A0A1R2CF23-F1
#
_entry.id   AF-A0A1R2CF23-F1
#
_cell.length_a   1.000
_cell.length_b   1.000
_cell.length_c   1.000
_cell.angle_alpha   90.00
_cell.angle_beta   90.00
_cell.angle_gamma   90.00
#
_symmetry.space_group_name_H-M   'P 1'
#
loop_
_entity.id
_entity.type
_entity.pdbx_description
1 polymer ?
#
loop_
_entity_poly.entity_id
_entity_poly.type
_entity_poly.pdbx_seq_one_letter_code
_entity_poly.pdbx_strand_id
1 'polypeptide(L)'
;MSVNYGNFTKDTYINKRTREQLEKYKKGFDRTTVDFVFPYTSMPIDIENIVWSELKGVEYAQWGSSSVFLCGFPQNQACVIKGISNTVQELFTSLIHTIMNVHVHKMKVIQHTLPEFKKVIRALEKVSIFDKYLENCIYKELDRPFFLVQDYIPSIGLLQMGKNRAEACFGVDDEFGYRRLREIGEIIAVDILLNNSSRVPVLWNTEGNANNFIIAVDGVNITSELLLDAEYPVKMTHIYALDSECYCLNKMDENSEKVYNQYMERVERFVRGTVRDLEEALQQRTLAGMTLPTMEVAMEFFYKHCRVELNNQQLFQVLKGVMGTFREIAGMEIEEIEHIYRDVKFKIDSDWMDVWANGIAAIRPDFIIDVKYSIQKVVEANLSSFEWVYRMYKIDDSPLYF
;
A
#
# COMPACT_ATOMS: atom_id res chain seq x y z
N MET A 1 -21.25 -21.56 19.10
CA MET A 1 -22.04 -20.52 18.41
C MET A 1 -21.41 -20.30 17.06
N SER A 2 -22.00 -20.85 15.99
CA SER A 2 -21.48 -20.76 14.63
C SER A 2 -21.98 -19.49 13.97
N VAL A 3 -21.05 -18.61 13.57
CA VAL A 3 -21.36 -17.43 12.77
C VAL A 3 -21.39 -17.85 11.31
N ASN A 4 -22.57 -17.74 10.70
CA ASN A 4 -22.84 -18.08 9.31
C ASN A 4 -22.40 -16.89 8.44
N TYR A 5 -21.29 -17.04 7.71
CA TYR A 5 -20.86 -16.05 6.72
C TYR A 5 -21.70 -16.24 5.45
N GLY A 6 -22.69 -15.37 5.27
CA GLY A 6 -23.50 -15.33 4.06
C GLY A 6 -22.66 -14.99 2.83
N ASN A 7 -22.84 -15.76 1.76
CA ASN A 7 -22.32 -15.48 0.43
C ASN A 7 -22.76 -14.08 -0.03
N PHE A 8 -21.81 -13.15 -0.17
CA PHE A 8 -22.01 -11.90 -0.88
C PHE A 8 -21.92 -12.17 -2.38
N THR A 9 -23.05 -12.44 -3.02
CA THR A 9 -23.16 -12.38 -4.48
C THR A 9 -23.23 -10.92 -4.91
N LYS A 10 -22.54 -10.61 -6.01
CA LYS A 10 -22.17 -9.29 -6.56
C LYS A 10 -23.35 -8.41 -7.04
N ASP A 11 -24.60 -8.67 -6.63
CA ASP A 11 -25.78 -8.24 -7.39
C ASP A 11 -26.81 -7.34 -6.68
N THR A 12 -26.53 -6.78 -5.51
CA THR A 12 -27.56 -5.99 -4.79
C THR A 12 -27.03 -4.68 -4.22
N TYR A 13 -26.77 -3.69 -5.07
CA TYR A 13 -26.94 -2.28 -4.70
C TYR A 13 -27.17 -1.31 -5.88
N ILE A 14 -27.88 -1.74 -6.94
CA ILE A 14 -28.45 -0.78 -7.92
C ILE A 14 -29.92 -0.57 -7.58
N ASN A 15 -30.19 0.54 -6.90
CA ASN A 15 -31.53 0.93 -6.46
C ASN A 15 -32.46 1.10 -7.68
N LYS A 16 -33.62 0.43 -7.69
CA LYS A 16 -34.60 0.43 -8.80
C LYS A 16 -35.05 1.85 -9.18
N ARG A 17 -35.00 2.78 -8.22
CA ARG A 17 -35.30 4.21 -8.37
C ARG A 17 -34.29 4.96 -9.24
N THR A 18 -33.03 4.52 -9.28
CA THR A 18 -31.97 5.10 -10.12
C THR A 18 -32.19 4.75 -11.59
N ARG A 19 -32.67 3.54 -11.89
CA ARG A 19 -32.97 3.10 -13.28
C ARG A 19 -34.08 3.93 -13.94
N GLU A 20 -35.17 4.20 -13.23
CA GLU A 20 -36.30 4.99 -13.77
C GLU A 20 -35.97 6.49 -13.93
N GLN A 21 -35.15 7.04 -13.03
CA GLN A 21 -34.63 8.41 -13.18
C GLN A 21 -33.66 8.51 -14.35
N LEU A 22 -32.76 7.54 -14.52
CA LEU A 22 -31.85 7.45 -15.68
C LEU A 22 -32.61 7.32 -17.00
N GLU A 23 -33.66 6.50 -17.07
CA GLU A 23 -34.53 6.34 -18.26
C GLU A 23 -35.21 7.65 -18.69
N LYS A 24 -35.58 8.52 -17.74
CA LYS A 24 -36.28 9.79 -18.03
C LYS A 24 -35.34 10.88 -18.57
N TYR A 25 -34.07 10.87 -18.18
CA TYR A 25 -33.04 11.79 -18.70
C TYR A 25 -32.45 11.35 -20.05
N LYS A 26 -32.58 10.07 -20.42
CA LYS A 26 -32.02 9.44 -21.64
C LYS A 26 -32.67 9.83 -22.99
N LYS A 27 -33.70 10.69 -23.02
CA LYS A 27 -34.52 10.96 -24.22
C LYS A 27 -34.07 12.13 -25.12
N GLY A 28 -32.93 12.77 -24.86
CA GLY A 28 -32.50 13.93 -25.69
C GLY A 28 -31.00 14.20 -25.80
N PHE A 29 -30.13 13.34 -25.28
CA PHE A 29 -28.68 13.59 -25.25
C PHE A 29 -27.89 12.37 -25.76
N ASP A 30 -26.73 12.64 -26.34
CA ASP A 30 -25.79 11.65 -26.84
C ASP A 30 -25.37 10.69 -25.71
N ARG A 31 -25.62 9.38 -25.91
CA ARG A 31 -25.63 8.37 -24.84
C ARG A 31 -24.24 7.94 -24.37
N THR A 32 -23.17 8.42 -24.99
CA THR A 32 -21.81 7.89 -24.77
C THR A 32 -21.18 8.27 -23.42
N THR A 33 -21.72 9.26 -22.70
CA THR A 33 -21.17 9.72 -21.41
C THR A 33 -21.77 9.07 -20.17
N VAL A 34 -22.83 8.26 -20.30
CA VAL A 34 -23.55 7.72 -19.11
C VAL A 34 -23.00 6.37 -18.64
N ASP A 35 -22.29 5.63 -19.50
CA ASP A 35 -21.79 4.29 -19.20
C ASP A 35 -20.26 4.23 -19.28
N PHE A 36 -19.56 5.12 -18.58
CA PHE A 36 -18.10 4.97 -18.42
C PHE A 36 -17.83 3.76 -17.52
N VAL A 37 -17.12 2.78 -18.06
CA VAL A 37 -16.57 1.64 -17.32
C VAL A 37 -15.07 1.86 -17.28
N PHE A 38 -14.48 1.91 -16.08
CA PHE A 38 -13.05 2.13 -15.98
C PHE A 38 -12.30 0.92 -16.57
N PRO A 39 -11.36 1.14 -17.51
CA PRO A 39 -10.54 0.06 -18.03
C PRO A 39 -9.45 -0.26 -17.00
N TYR A 40 -9.63 -1.33 -16.23
CA TYR A 40 -8.68 -1.79 -15.20
C TYR A 40 -7.31 -2.24 -15.74
N THR A 41 -7.14 -2.18 -17.06
CA THR A 41 -5.89 -2.46 -17.78
C THR A 41 -5.25 -1.19 -18.32
N SER A 42 -5.71 -0.02 -17.85
CA SER A 42 -5.12 1.26 -18.20
C SER A 42 -3.66 1.34 -17.79
N MET A 43 -2.82 1.91 -18.63
CA MET A 43 -1.44 2.21 -18.28
C MET A 43 -1.37 3.44 -17.37
N PRO A 44 -0.37 3.58 -16.49
CA PRO A 44 -0.16 4.82 -15.76
C PRO A 44 0.04 6.00 -16.72
N ILE A 45 -0.64 7.12 -16.45
CA ILE A 45 -0.33 8.42 -17.06
C ILE A 45 0.82 9.10 -16.29
N ASP A 46 1.58 9.97 -16.96
CA ASP A 46 2.54 10.85 -16.28
C ASP A 46 1.78 11.87 -15.42
N ILE A 47 1.81 11.66 -14.09
CA ILE A 47 1.05 12.47 -13.13
C ILE A 47 1.58 13.91 -13.00
N GLU A 48 2.81 14.18 -13.46
CA GLU A 48 3.36 15.53 -13.42
C GLU A 48 2.75 16.42 -14.52
N ASN A 49 2.37 15.84 -15.65
CA ASN A 49 1.99 16.55 -16.87
C ASN A 49 0.58 16.17 -17.39
N ILE A 50 -0.39 15.98 -16.51
CA ILE A 50 -1.76 15.60 -16.89
C ILE A 50 -2.48 16.74 -17.65
N VAL A 51 -2.99 16.42 -18.84
CA VAL A 51 -3.87 17.30 -19.61
C VAL A 51 -5.33 17.08 -19.16
N TRP A 52 -5.71 17.67 -18.04
CA TRP A 52 -7.02 17.46 -17.39
C TRP A 52 -8.25 17.66 -18.30
N SER A 53 -8.15 18.47 -19.35
CA SER A 53 -9.23 18.64 -20.34
C SER A 53 -9.54 17.38 -21.15
N GLU A 54 -8.64 16.40 -21.17
CA GLU A 54 -8.78 15.13 -21.90
C GLU A 54 -9.42 14.01 -21.08
N LEU A 55 -9.71 14.24 -19.80
CA LEU A 55 -10.39 13.26 -18.93
C LEU A 55 -11.65 12.72 -19.61
N LYS A 56 -11.72 11.40 -19.77
CA LYS A 56 -12.81 10.69 -20.48
C LYS A 56 -13.92 10.27 -19.54
N GLY A 57 -13.56 9.85 -18.34
CA GLY A 57 -14.50 9.41 -17.33
C GLY A 57 -13.81 9.15 -16.01
N VAL A 58 -14.62 8.94 -14.99
CA VAL A 58 -14.17 8.66 -13.63
C VAL A 58 -15.05 7.59 -13.02
N GLU A 59 -14.44 6.65 -12.32
CA GLU A 59 -15.13 5.66 -11.50
C GLU A 59 -14.81 5.93 -10.03
N TYR A 60 -15.85 5.98 -9.19
CA TYR A 60 -15.67 6.13 -7.75
C TYR A 60 -15.53 4.75 -7.10
N ALA A 61 -14.31 4.42 -6.68
CA ALA A 61 -13.99 3.16 -6.03
C ALA A 61 -14.35 3.24 -4.55
N GLN A 62 -15.48 2.65 -4.16
CA GLN A 62 -15.95 2.56 -2.78
C GLN A 62 -15.22 1.47 -1.99
N TRP A 63 -13.89 1.49 -1.99
CA TRP A 63 -13.09 0.50 -1.28
C TRP A 63 -12.38 1.14 -0.08
N GLY A 64 -12.74 0.69 1.12
CA GLY A 64 -12.13 1.16 2.36
C GLY A 64 -12.70 2.48 2.89
N SER A 65 -11.91 3.16 3.71
CA SER A 65 -12.25 4.44 4.35
C SER A 65 -11.88 5.66 3.53
N SER A 66 -11.10 5.47 2.47
CA SER A 66 -10.55 6.53 1.62
C SER A 66 -11.42 6.73 0.38
N SER A 67 -11.57 7.98 -0.02
CA SER A 67 -12.33 8.34 -1.22
C SER A 67 -11.42 8.30 -2.44
N VAL A 68 -11.55 7.26 -3.25
CA VAL A 68 -10.68 6.95 -4.39
C VAL A 68 -11.45 7.12 -5.71
N PHE A 69 -10.89 7.88 -6.63
CA PHE A 69 -11.45 8.14 -7.95
C PHE A 69 -10.49 7.66 -9.04
N LEU A 70 -10.90 6.66 -9.81
CA LEU A 70 -10.12 6.11 -10.93
C LEU A 70 -10.43 6.94 -12.18
N CYS A 71 -9.44 7.68 -12.68
CA CYS A 71 -9.61 8.66 -13.76
C CYS A 71 -9.05 8.12 -15.08
N GLY A 72 -9.89 7.96 -16.09
CA GLY A 72 -9.50 7.44 -17.40
C GLY A 72 -9.24 8.53 -18.44
N PHE A 73 -8.19 8.36 -19.24
CA PHE A 73 -7.70 9.28 -20.26
C PHE A 73 -7.62 8.61 -21.64
N PRO A 74 -7.36 9.36 -22.73
CA PRO A 74 -7.06 8.76 -24.04
C PRO A 74 -5.95 7.72 -23.97
N GLN A 75 -5.86 6.87 -25.01
CA GLN A 75 -4.79 5.87 -25.15
C GLN A 75 -4.74 4.85 -24.00
N ASN A 76 -5.88 4.61 -23.35
CA ASN A 76 -6.00 3.69 -22.21
C ASN A 76 -5.02 4.05 -21.09
N GLN A 77 -4.89 5.34 -20.77
CA GLN A 77 -4.08 5.82 -19.65
C GLN A 77 -4.98 6.16 -18.45
N ALA A 78 -4.43 6.05 -17.24
CA ALA A 78 -5.16 6.38 -16.02
C ALA A 78 -4.27 6.97 -14.92
N CYS A 79 -4.93 7.71 -14.02
CA CYS A 79 -4.42 8.07 -12.71
C CYS A 79 -5.49 7.81 -11.65
N VAL A 80 -5.09 7.93 -10.39
CA VAL A 80 -5.99 7.87 -9.24
C VAL A 80 -6.03 9.24 -8.57
N ILE A 81 -7.21 9.72 -8.19
CA ILE A 81 -7.36 10.88 -7.30
C ILE A 81 -7.86 10.39 -5.95
N LYS A 82 -7.23 10.83 -4.87
CA LYS A 82 -7.55 10.39 -3.52
C LYS A 82 -7.81 11.57 -2.60
N GLY A 83 -9.03 11.64 -2.07
CA GLY A 83 -9.44 12.63 -1.07
C GLY A 83 -9.29 12.05 0.34
N ILE A 84 -8.16 12.32 1.01
CA ILE A 84 -7.84 11.78 2.34
C ILE A 84 -7.51 12.87 3.36
N SER A 85 -7.76 12.59 4.64
CA SER A 85 -7.51 13.52 5.75
C SER A 85 -6.05 13.54 6.19
N ASN A 86 -5.31 12.47 5.94
CA ASN A 86 -3.91 12.25 6.31
C ASN A 86 -2.96 12.37 5.11
N THR A 87 -3.28 13.28 4.18
CA THR A 87 -2.51 13.54 2.95
C THR A 87 -1.01 13.75 3.22
N VAL A 88 -0.67 14.46 4.30
CA VAL A 88 0.72 14.78 4.66
C VAL A 88 1.49 13.54 5.08
N GLN A 89 0.89 12.73 5.97
CA GLN A 89 1.49 11.50 6.45
C GLN A 89 1.66 10.52 5.30
N GLU A 90 0.66 10.35 4.44
CA GLU A 90 0.76 9.46 3.27
C GLU A 90 1.84 9.89 2.29
N LEU A 91 1.96 11.20 2.02
CA LEU A 91 3.08 11.69 1.21
C LEU A 91 4.43 11.42 1.88
N PHE A 92 4.59 11.80 3.15
CA PHE A 92 5.83 11.62 3.89
C PHE A 92 6.26 10.14 3.93
N THR A 93 5.35 9.24 4.28
CA THR A 93 5.65 7.82 4.32
C THR A 93 5.95 7.26 2.94
N SER A 94 5.25 7.67 1.88
CA SER A 94 5.55 7.22 0.51
C SER A 94 6.98 7.58 0.08
N LEU A 95 7.49 8.75 0.51
CA LEU A 95 8.88 9.15 0.25
C LEU A 95 9.87 8.30 1.05
N ILE A 96 9.55 7.95 2.30
CA ILE A 96 10.35 7.00 3.10
C ILE A 96 10.38 5.62 2.43
N HIS A 97 9.24 5.11 1.96
CA HIS A 97 9.20 3.85 1.22
C HIS A 97 10.07 3.90 -0.05
N THR A 98 10.03 5.02 -0.77
CA THR A 98 10.81 5.21 -2.00
C THR A 98 12.32 5.15 -1.73
N ILE A 99 12.82 5.81 -0.68
CA ILE A 99 14.27 5.71 -0.34
C ILE A 99 14.66 4.30 0.14
N MET A 100 13.71 3.56 0.70
CA MET A 100 13.87 2.16 1.13
C MET A 100 13.63 1.15 0.01
N ASN A 101 13.53 1.61 -1.24
CA ASN A 101 13.24 0.78 -2.43
C ASN A 101 11.95 -0.07 -2.30
N VAL A 102 11.00 0.33 -1.44
CA VAL A 102 9.70 -0.33 -1.34
C VAL A 102 8.75 0.25 -2.38
N HIS A 103 8.13 -0.63 -3.15
CA HIS A 103 7.17 -0.25 -4.19
C HIS A 103 5.92 0.41 -3.59
N VAL A 104 5.75 1.69 -3.89
CA VAL A 104 4.56 2.50 -3.59
C VAL A 104 4.13 3.25 -4.86
N HIS A 105 2.91 3.78 -4.85
CA HIS A 105 2.49 4.70 -5.91
C HIS A 105 3.37 5.94 -5.94
N LYS A 106 3.64 6.46 -7.14
CA LYS A 106 4.11 7.84 -7.29
C LYS A 106 2.96 8.76 -6.93
N MET A 107 3.25 9.80 -6.16
CA MET A 107 2.23 10.71 -5.65
C MET A 107 2.57 12.16 -5.94
N LYS A 108 1.54 12.93 -6.31
CA LYS A 108 1.57 14.37 -6.47
C LYS A 108 0.46 14.99 -5.63
N VAL A 109 0.78 16.03 -4.86
CA VAL A 109 -0.22 16.80 -4.11
C VAL A 109 -0.76 17.92 -4.99
N ILE A 110 -2.07 18.05 -5.04
CA ILE A 110 -2.74 19.18 -5.70
C ILE A 110 -3.33 20.10 -4.63
N GLN A 111 -2.85 21.34 -4.59
CA GLN A 111 -3.25 22.36 -3.63
C GLN A 111 -4.33 23.29 -4.20
N HIS A 112 -5.33 23.64 -3.40
CA HIS A 112 -6.49 24.47 -3.79
C HIS A 112 -6.15 25.87 -4.36
N THR A 113 -5.01 26.45 -3.98
CA THR A 113 -4.55 27.76 -4.51
C THR A 113 -4.01 27.66 -5.93
N LEU A 114 -3.59 26.47 -6.37
CA LEU A 114 -2.93 26.28 -7.65
C LEU A 114 -3.96 26.24 -8.79
N PRO A 115 -3.65 26.81 -9.98
CA PRO A 115 -4.55 26.75 -11.14
C PRO A 115 -4.93 25.33 -11.53
N GLU A 116 -4.05 24.35 -11.29
CA GLU A 116 -4.29 22.94 -11.58
C GLU A 116 -5.49 22.38 -10.80
N PHE A 117 -5.69 22.74 -9.53
CA PHE A 117 -6.83 22.29 -8.72
C PHE A 117 -8.16 22.61 -9.41
N LYS A 118 -8.33 23.84 -9.89
CA LYS A 118 -9.53 24.26 -10.64
C LYS A 118 -9.70 23.50 -11.95
N LYS A 119 -8.61 23.10 -12.61
CA LYS A 119 -8.67 22.29 -13.83
C LYS A 119 -9.17 20.88 -13.52
N VAL A 120 -8.66 20.27 -12.43
CA VAL A 120 -9.08 18.93 -11.98
C VAL A 120 -10.58 18.92 -11.65
N ILE A 121 -11.03 19.84 -10.79
CA ILE A 121 -12.44 19.90 -10.38
C ILE A 121 -13.38 20.10 -11.56
N ARG A 122 -13.07 21.03 -12.49
CA ARG A 122 -13.88 21.23 -13.71
C ARG A 122 -13.90 20.01 -14.62
N ALA A 123 -12.79 19.28 -14.71
CA ALA A 123 -12.72 18.05 -15.50
C ALA A 123 -13.63 16.97 -14.91
N LEU A 124 -13.56 16.78 -13.58
CA LEU A 124 -14.40 15.86 -12.84
C LEU A 124 -15.90 16.22 -12.95
N GLU A 125 -16.27 17.47 -12.71
CA GLU A 125 -17.64 17.98 -12.88
C GLU A 125 -18.18 17.72 -14.29
N LYS A 126 -17.35 17.96 -15.32
CA LYS A 126 -17.72 17.73 -16.72
C LYS A 126 -18.05 16.27 -16.99
N VAL A 127 -17.27 15.33 -16.48
CA VAL A 127 -17.50 13.89 -16.70
C VAL A 127 -18.58 13.30 -15.79
N SER A 128 -18.87 13.94 -14.64
CA SER A 128 -19.90 13.50 -13.70
C SER A 128 -21.26 14.18 -13.88
N ILE A 129 -21.42 15.12 -14.82
CA ILE A 129 -22.63 15.99 -14.93
C ILE A 129 -23.96 15.22 -15.02
N PHE A 130 -23.93 14.00 -15.55
CA PHE A 130 -25.11 13.13 -15.70
C PHE A 130 -25.24 12.06 -14.63
N ASP A 131 -24.26 11.92 -13.73
CA ASP A 131 -24.28 11.03 -12.58
C ASP A 131 -24.28 11.85 -11.30
N LYS A 132 -25.49 12.15 -10.80
CA LYS A 132 -25.68 12.92 -9.56
C LYS A 132 -25.07 12.25 -8.34
N TYR A 133 -24.95 10.92 -8.34
CA TYR A 133 -24.33 10.23 -7.22
C TYR A 133 -22.82 10.50 -7.22
N LEU A 134 -22.16 10.26 -8.36
CA LEU A 134 -20.74 10.52 -8.56
C LEU A 134 -20.38 12.00 -8.34
N GLU A 135 -21.19 12.92 -8.87
CA GLU A 135 -21.02 14.37 -8.66
C GLU A 135 -21.04 14.71 -7.16
N ASN A 136 -22.01 14.17 -6.40
CA ASN A 136 -22.07 14.39 -4.96
C ASN A 136 -20.86 13.79 -4.22
N CYS A 137 -20.36 12.63 -4.65
CA CYS A 137 -19.14 12.04 -4.11
C CYS A 137 -17.94 12.96 -4.37
N ILE A 138 -17.77 13.45 -5.60
CA ILE A 138 -16.68 14.38 -5.96
C ILE A 138 -16.72 15.63 -5.07
N TYR A 139 -17.88 16.28 -4.95
CA TYR A 139 -18.00 17.49 -4.12
C TYR A 139 -17.72 17.21 -2.64
N LYS A 140 -18.33 16.17 -2.07
CA LYS A 140 -18.16 15.84 -0.66
C LYS A 140 -16.72 15.48 -0.33
N GLU A 141 -16.08 14.69 -1.20
CA GLU A 141 -14.79 14.08 -0.90
C GLU A 141 -13.61 14.97 -1.32
N LEU A 142 -13.77 15.88 -2.28
CA LEU A 142 -12.72 16.79 -2.74
C LEU A 142 -12.90 18.25 -2.28
N ASP A 143 -13.91 18.56 -1.46
CA ASP A 143 -14.04 19.85 -0.76
C ASP A 143 -13.04 19.92 0.42
N ARG A 144 -11.76 20.12 0.09
CA ARG A 144 -10.63 20.15 1.02
C ARG A 144 -9.44 20.92 0.42
N PRO A 145 -8.48 21.40 1.23
CA PRO A 145 -7.34 22.19 0.74
C PRO A 145 -6.38 21.42 -0.18
N PHE A 146 -6.31 20.08 -0.04
CA PHE A 146 -5.38 19.21 -0.77
C PHE A 146 -6.02 17.87 -1.10
N PHE A 147 -5.63 17.30 -2.23
CA PHE A 147 -5.85 15.89 -2.52
C PHE A 147 -4.61 15.31 -3.22
N LEU A 148 -4.50 13.98 -3.20
CA LEU A 148 -3.43 13.28 -3.90
C LEU A 148 -3.86 12.89 -5.31
N VAL A 149 -2.93 13.01 -6.25
CA VAL A 149 -2.97 12.34 -7.55
C VAL A 149 -1.89 11.27 -7.52
N GLN A 150 -2.25 10.04 -7.80
CA GLN A 150 -1.36 8.90 -7.81
C GLN A 150 -1.30 8.28 -9.21
N ASP A 151 -0.18 7.68 -9.56
CA ASP A 151 -0.12 6.85 -10.75
C ASP A 151 -1.05 5.64 -10.62
N TYR A 152 -1.68 5.24 -11.73
CA TYR A 152 -2.51 4.03 -11.72
C TYR A 152 -1.64 2.80 -11.95
N ILE A 153 -1.80 1.79 -11.10
CA ILE A 153 -1.11 0.50 -11.24
C ILE A 153 -2.16 -0.56 -11.59
N PRO A 154 -2.14 -1.10 -12.81
CA PRO A 154 -2.88 -2.33 -13.14
C PRO A 154 -2.54 -3.39 -12.10
N SER A 155 -3.53 -3.84 -11.35
CA SER A 155 -3.27 -4.67 -10.20
C SER A 155 -4.49 -5.47 -9.75
N ILE A 156 -4.22 -6.44 -8.89
CA ILE A 156 -5.22 -7.21 -8.16
C ILE A 156 -4.98 -6.99 -6.67
N GLY A 157 -6.02 -6.61 -5.92
CA GLY A 157 -5.93 -6.51 -4.47
C GLY A 157 -5.72 -7.88 -3.83
N LEU A 158 -5.00 -7.95 -2.72
CA LEU A 158 -4.66 -9.22 -2.07
C LEU A 158 -5.91 -10.05 -1.70
N LEU A 159 -7.00 -9.41 -1.28
CA LEU A 159 -8.30 -10.06 -0.99
C LEU A 159 -9.01 -10.60 -2.23
N GLN A 160 -8.69 -10.10 -3.42
CA GLN A 160 -9.34 -10.47 -4.68
C GLN A 160 -8.68 -11.66 -5.35
N MET A 161 -7.57 -12.17 -4.81
CA MET A 161 -6.83 -13.26 -5.43
C MET A 161 -7.60 -14.59 -5.36
N GLY A 162 -8.21 -14.90 -4.22
CA GLY A 162 -8.62 -16.26 -3.92
C GLY A 162 -7.42 -17.21 -3.75
N LYS A 163 -7.69 -18.46 -3.40
CA LYS A 163 -6.65 -19.43 -3.02
C LYS A 163 -5.68 -19.73 -4.17
N ASN A 164 -6.19 -20.16 -5.32
CA ASN A 164 -5.36 -20.65 -6.44
C ASN A 164 -4.41 -19.58 -6.97
N ARG A 165 -4.92 -18.35 -7.18
CA ARG A 165 -4.09 -17.22 -7.62
C ARG A 165 -3.09 -16.80 -6.56
N ALA A 166 -3.45 -16.83 -5.28
CA ALA A 166 -2.50 -16.48 -4.22
C ALA A 166 -1.41 -17.56 -4.08
N GLU A 167 -1.72 -18.84 -4.25
CA GLU A 167 -0.72 -19.92 -4.32
C GLU A 167 0.24 -19.71 -5.51
N ALA A 168 -0.27 -19.32 -6.68
CA ALA A 168 0.56 -18.95 -7.83
C ALA A 168 1.37 -17.66 -7.58
N CYS A 169 0.77 -16.67 -6.90
CA CYS A 169 1.42 -15.41 -6.57
C CYS A 169 2.61 -15.62 -5.63
N PHE A 170 2.47 -16.49 -4.64
CA PHE A 170 3.49 -16.69 -3.61
C PHE A 170 4.27 -18.00 -3.79
N GLY A 171 4.14 -18.68 -4.92
CA GLY A 171 4.86 -19.91 -5.21
C GLY A 171 6.37 -19.68 -5.33
N VAL A 172 7.17 -20.50 -4.65
CA VAL A 172 8.65 -20.40 -4.69
C VAL A 172 9.27 -20.97 -5.96
N ASP A 173 8.49 -21.69 -6.76
CA ASP A 173 8.90 -22.22 -8.07
C ASP A 173 8.89 -21.15 -9.17
N ASP A 174 8.27 -19.99 -8.90
CA ASP A 174 8.24 -18.82 -9.79
C ASP A 174 9.25 -17.76 -9.30
N GLU A 175 10.04 -17.22 -10.23
CA GLU A 175 11.02 -16.19 -9.94
C GLU A 175 10.38 -14.97 -9.26
N PHE A 176 9.20 -14.59 -9.76
CA PHE A 176 8.48 -13.46 -9.19
C PHE A 176 7.82 -13.79 -7.84
N GLY A 177 7.54 -15.06 -7.55
CA GLY A 177 6.89 -15.46 -6.32
C GLY A 177 7.79 -15.30 -5.09
N TYR A 178 9.06 -15.72 -5.18
CA TYR A 178 10.01 -15.44 -4.10
C TYR A 178 10.29 -13.94 -3.96
N ARG A 179 10.32 -13.19 -5.08
CA ARG A 179 10.52 -11.73 -5.06
C ARG A 179 9.41 -11.02 -4.30
N ARG A 180 8.14 -11.33 -4.62
CA ARG A 180 6.98 -10.76 -3.90
C ARG A 180 6.98 -11.08 -2.41
N LEU A 181 7.42 -12.28 -2.02
CA LEU A 181 7.57 -12.64 -0.60
C LEU A 181 8.66 -11.81 0.09
N ARG A 182 9.78 -11.54 -0.57
CA ARG A 182 10.81 -10.62 -0.07
C ARG A 182 10.26 -9.20 0.07
N GLU A 183 9.56 -8.71 -0.95
CA GLU A 183 8.91 -7.39 -0.94
C GLU A 183 7.88 -7.24 0.20
N ILE A 184 7.15 -8.30 0.55
CA ILE A 184 6.29 -8.32 1.76
C ILE A 184 7.13 -8.08 3.02
N GLY A 185 8.27 -8.74 3.15
CA GLY A 185 9.18 -8.55 4.27
C GLY A 185 9.77 -7.13 4.32
N GLU A 186 10.07 -6.56 3.16
CA GLU A 186 10.53 -5.16 3.04
C GLU A 186 9.46 -4.19 3.53
N ILE A 187 8.21 -4.38 3.12
CA ILE A 187 7.07 -3.59 3.59
C ILE A 187 6.92 -3.71 5.12
N ILE A 188 7.01 -4.93 5.68
CA ILE A 188 6.91 -5.17 7.12
C ILE A 188 7.98 -4.40 7.91
N ALA A 189 9.23 -4.40 7.43
CA ALA A 189 10.31 -3.70 8.11
C ALA A 189 10.13 -2.17 8.09
N VAL A 190 9.67 -1.60 6.97
CA VAL A 190 9.34 -0.18 6.89
C VAL A 190 8.11 0.16 7.73
N ASP A 191 7.12 -0.72 7.81
CA ASP A 191 5.97 -0.56 8.72
C ASP A 191 6.40 -0.51 10.19
N ILE A 192 7.40 -1.31 10.58
CA ILE A 192 8.00 -1.23 11.91
C ILE A 192 8.71 0.10 12.10
N LEU A 193 9.47 0.60 11.13
CA LEU A 193 10.12 1.91 11.23
C LEU A 193 9.10 3.05 11.46
N LEU A 194 7.97 3.00 10.75
CA LEU A 194 6.94 4.04 10.73
C LEU A 194 5.82 3.82 11.76
N ASN A 195 5.88 2.75 12.54
CA ASN A 195 4.81 2.27 13.42
C ASN A 195 3.45 2.10 12.72
N ASN A 196 3.45 1.61 11.48
CA ASN A 196 2.25 1.40 10.70
C ASN A 196 1.58 0.04 10.99
N SER A 197 0.61 0.05 11.89
CA SER A 197 -0.11 -1.17 12.30
C SER A 197 -1.19 -1.65 11.33
N SER A 198 -1.43 -0.92 10.23
CA SER A 198 -2.59 -1.14 9.37
C SER A 198 -2.39 -2.28 8.37
N ARG A 199 -1.16 -2.75 8.11
CA ARG A 199 -0.87 -3.82 7.14
C ARG A 199 -0.74 -5.19 7.79
N VAL A 200 0.47 -5.71 7.97
CA VAL A 200 0.71 -7.02 8.61
C VAL A 200 1.03 -6.80 10.09
N PRO A 201 0.27 -7.36 11.03
CA PRO A 201 0.29 -6.93 12.42
C PRO A 201 1.43 -7.57 13.26
N VAL A 202 2.68 -7.59 12.78
CA VAL A 202 3.77 -8.35 13.43
C VAL A 202 4.14 -7.87 14.85
N LEU A 203 3.98 -6.57 15.17
CA LEU A 203 4.23 -6.00 16.51
C LEU A 203 2.96 -5.58 17.26
N TRP A 204 1.82 -5.65 16.58
CA TRP A 204 0.59 -4.99 17.00
C TRP A 204 -0.50 -6.02 17.26
N ASN A 205 -1.41 -5.69 18.17
CA ASN A 205 -2.57 -6.52 18.44
C ASN A 205 -3.76 -6.04 17.60
N THR A 206 -3.58 -6.01 16.28
CA THR A 206 -4.60 -5.66 15.29
C THR A 206 -4.77 -6.84 14.33
N GLU A 207 -5.83 -6.81 13.53
CA GLU A 207 -6.06 -7.85 12.52
C GLU A 207 -5.26 -7.64 11.23
N GLY A 208 -4.68 -6.46 11.05
CA GLY A 208 -4.14 -6.00 9.77
C GLY A 208 -5.22 -5.69 8.73
N ASN A 209 -4.81 -5.21 7.55
CA ASN A 209 -5.68 -4.90 6.42
C ASN A 209 -5.05 -5.30 5.10
N ALA A 210 -5.50 -6.43 4.54
CA ALA A 210 -5.06 -6.92 3.24
C ALA A 210 -5.44 -6.01 2.06
N ASN A 211 -6.38 -5.05 2.22
CA ASN A 211 -6.66 -4.07 1.16
C ASN A 211 -5.53 -3.06 0.98
N ASN A 212 -4.59 -2.98 1.94
CA ASN A 212 -3.43 -2.09 1.85
C ASN A 212 -2.29 -2.72 1.04
N PHE A 213 -2.58 -3.76 0.26
CA PHE A 213 -1.69 -4.44 -0.68
C PHE A 213 -2.38 -4.62 -2.04
N ILE A 214 -1.66 -4.26 -3.09
CA ILE A 214 -2.02 -4.62 -4.46
C ILE A 214 -0.84 -5.31 -5.14
N ILE A 215 -1.12 -6.23 -6.05
CA ILE A 215 -0.10 -6.95 -6.79
C ILE A 215 -0.21 -6.51 -8.24
N ALA A 216 0.85 -5.89 -8.73
CA ALA A 216 0.92 -5.36 -10.08
C ALA A 216 0.87 -6.50 -11.09
N VAL A 217 0.11 -6.28 -12.16
CA VAL A 217 -0.08 -7.25 -13.24
C VAL A 217 0.49 -6.71 -14.54
N ASP A 218 1.12 -7.59 -15.31
CA ASP A 218 1.71 -7.28 -16.61
C ASP A 218 0.97 -8.06 -17.72
N GLY A 219 0.65 -7.41 -18.84
CA GLY A 219 0.04 -8.05 -20.00
C GLY A 219 -0.92 -7.17 -20.81
N VAL A 220 -0.65 -7.04 -22.11
CA VAL A 220 -1.38 -6.19 -23.08
C VAL A 220 -2.83 -6.64 -23.33
N ASN A 221 -3.21 -7.87 -22.95
CA ASN A 221 -4.50 -8.47 -23.29
C ASN A 221 -5.36 -8.84 -22.08
N ILE A 222 -5.05 -8.31 -20.91
CA ILE A 222 -5.89 -8.52 -19.73
C ILE A 222 -7.17 -7.69 -19.93
N THR A 223 -8.34 -8.26 -19.63
CA THR A 223 -9.61 -7.51 -19.55
C THR A 223 -10.07 -7.44 -18.11
N SER A 224 -10.98 -6.52 -17.79
CA SER A 224 -11.58 -6.43 -16.45
C SER A 224 -12.23 -7.74 -16.03
N GLU A 225 -12.85 -8.48 -16.95
CA GLU A 225 -13.42 -9.81 -16.69
C GLU A 225 -12.34 -10.84 -16.31
N LEU A 226 -11.21 -10.83 -17.02
CA LEU A 226 -10.10 -11.75 -16.77
C LEU A 226 -9.38 -11.45 -15.44
N LEU A 227 -9.27 -10.17 -15.05
CA LEU A 227 -8.77 -9.81 -13.73
C LEU A 227 -9.67 -10.35 -12.61
N LEU A 228 -10.97 -10.36 -12.85
CA LEU A 228 -11.97 -10.81 -11.88
C LEU A 228 -12.14 -12.34 -11.85
N ASP A 229 -11.71 -13.05 -12.89
CA ASP A 229 -11.68 -14.51 -12.91
C ASP A 229 -10.45 -15.02 -12.15
N ALA A 230 -10.62 -15.48 -10.91
CA ALA A 230 -9.54 -15.95 -10.04
C ALA A 230 -8.71 -17.10 -10.65
N GLU A 231 -9.27 -17.86 -11.59
CA GLU A 231 -8.58 -19.00 -12.24
C GLU A 231 -7.74 -18.56 -13.45
N TYR A 232 -7.95 -17.36 -13.97
CA TYR A 232 -7.21 -16.88 -15.13
C TYR A 232 -5.75 -16.59 -14.76
N PRO A 233 -4.77 -17.16 -15.49
CA PRO A 233 -3.36 -16.94 -15.22
C PRO A 233 -2.98 -15.52 -15.61
N VAL A 234 -2.55 -14.75 -14.61
CA VAL A 234 -2.06 -13.38 -14.80
C VAL A 234 -0.60 -13.34 -14.38
N LYS A 235 0.25 -12.72 -15.19
CA LYS A 235 1.64 -12.46 -14.82
C LYS A 235 1.65 -11.36 -13.76
N MET A 236 1.74 -11.78 -12.52
CA MET A 236 1.95 -10.91 -11.37
C MET A 236 3.44 -10.54 -11.34
N THR A 237 3.76 -9.32 -10.94
CA THR A 237 5.15 -8.81 -10.93
C THR A 237 5.56 -8.44 -9.51
N HIS A 238 5.21 -7.23 -9.07
CA HIS A 238 5.60 -6.66 -7.78
C HIS A 238 4.39 -6.52 -6.85
N ILE A 239 4.63 -6.56 -5.54
CA ILE A 239 3.65 -6.12 -4.54
C ILE A 239 3.87 -4.64 -4.21
N TYR A 240 2.78 -3.89 -4.13
CA TYR A 240 2.78 -2.48 -3.76
C TYR A 240 2.11 -2.25 -2.42
N ALA A 241 2.74 -1.36 -1.67
CA ALA A 241 2.29 -0.77 -0.45
C ALA A 241 1.23 0.31 -0.71
N LEU A 242 0.00 0.14 -0.21
CA LEU A 242 -1.04 1.18 -0.23
C LEU A 242 -1.25 1.80 1.14
N ASP A 243 -1.91 2.96 1.16
CA ASP A 243 -2.38 3.66 2.37
C ASP A 243 -1.28 3.71 3.44
N SER A 244 -0.10 4.14 3.01
CA SER A 244 1.08 4.18 3.88
C SER A 244 0.89 5.30 4.90
N GLU A 245 0.98 4.98 6.18
CA GLU A 245 0.78 5.94 7.27
C GLU A 245 1.91 5.81 8.30
N CYS A 246 2.18 6.89 9.04
CA CYS A 246 3.08 6.83 10.19
C CYS A 246 2.33 7.22 11.46
N TYR A 247 2.46 6.40 12.50
CA TYR A 247 1.85 6.65 13.81
C TYR A 247 2.94 6.92 14.84
N CYS A 248 3.50 8.12 14.81
CA CYS A 248 4.63 8.44 15.67
C CYS A 248 4.19 8.65 17.12
N LEU A 249 4.83 7.93 18.05
CA LEU A 249 4.53 8.02 19.48
C LEU A 249 5.24 9.22 20.12
N ASN A 250 4.65 9.78 21.17
CA ASN A 250 5.22 10.89 21.93
C ASN A 250 5.64 10.46 23.35
N LYS A 251 6.48 11.28 23.99
CA LYS A 251 6.92 11.13 25.39
C LYS A 251 6.43 12.32 26.25
N MET A 252 5.26 12.90 25.94
CA MET A 252 4.83 14.15 26.59
C MET A 252 4.35 13.95 28.03
N ASP A 253 3.88 12.74 28.35
CA ASP A 253 3.41 12.35 29.67
C ASP A 253 3.86 10.91 29.99
N GLU A 254 3.76 10.53 31.28
CA GLU A 254 4.21 9.23 31.78
C GLU A 254 3.56 8.04 31.06
N ASN A 255 2.27 8.14 30.70
CA ASN A 255 1.57 7.06 30.02
C ASN A 255 2.03 6.96 28.55
N SER A 256 2.18 8.09 27.87
CA SER A 256 2.70 8.14 26.50
C SER A 256 4.15 7.63 26.44
N GLU A 257 5.00 8.00 27.41
CA GLU A 257 6.37 7.49 27.54
C GLU A 257 6.39 5.97 27.78
N LYS A 258 5.48 5.44 28.61
CA LYS A 258 5.34 4.00 28.82
C LYS A 258 4.96 3.27 27.53
N VAL A 259 4.00 3.78 26.77
CA VAL A 259 3.58 3.19 25.48
C VAL A 259 4.74 3.24 24.48
N TYR A 260 5.45 4.37 24.42
CA TYR A 260 6.65 4.53 23.62
C TYR A 260 7.72 3.48 23.97
N ASN A 261 8.04 3.31 25.25
CA ASN A 261 9.09 2.37 25.68
C ASN A 261 8.69 0.92 25.41
N GLN A 262 7.43 0.58 25.64
CA GLN A 262 6.89 -0.74 25.27
C GLN A 262 7.00 -1.01 23.77
N TYR A 263 6.80 0.01 22.93
CA TYR A 263 6.98 -0.14 21.50
C TYR A 263 8.45 -0.41 21.15
N MET A 264 9.39 0.37 21.70
CA MET A 264 10.83 0.17 21.48
C MET A 264 11.30 -1.22 21.93
N GLU A 265 10.80 -1.72 23.06
CA GLU A 265 11.07 -3.07 23.53
C GLU A 265 10.55 -4.15 22.57
N ARG A 266 9.36 -3.95 21.98
CA ARG A 266 8.80 -4.86 20.97
C ARG A 266 9.63 -4.85 19.69
N VAL A 267 10.04 -3.68 19.22
CA VAL A 267 10.94 -3.54 18.06
C VAL A 267 12.23 -4.31 18.33
N GLU A 268 12.95 -4.02 19.42
CA GLU A 268 14.23 -4.69 19.73
C GLU A 268 14.05 -6.21 19.86
N ARG A 269 12.98 -6.66 20.54
CA ARG A 269 12.66 -8.09 20.69
C ARG A 269 12.39 -8.76 19.35
N PHE A 270 11.65 -8.11 18.47
CA PHE A 270 11.33 -8.67 17.15
C PHE A 270 12.56 -8.76 16.27
N VAL A 271 13.38 -7.69 16.18
CA VAL A 271 14.62 -7.72 15.39
C VAL A 271 15.55 -8.82 15.91
N ARG A 272 15.72 -8.96 17.23
CA ARG A 272 16.48 -10.09 17.81
C ARG A 272 15.85 -11.45 17.51
N GLY A 273 14.52 -11.52 17.47
CA GLY A 273 13.79 -12.70 17.03
C GLY A 273 14.16 -13.11 15.61
N THR A 274 14.17 -12.16 14.66
CA THR A 274 14.51 -12.45 13.26
C THR A 274 15.94 -13.00 13.10
N VAL A 275 16.89 -12.51 13.90
CA VAL A 275 18.26 -13.05 13.93
C VAL A 275 18.28 -14.50 14.41
N ARG A 276 17.56 -14.82 15.50
CA ARG A 276 17.49 -16.20 16.01
C ARG A 276 16.85 -17.14 15.01
N ASP A 277 15.74 -16.72 14.39
CA ASP A 277 15.06 -17.49 13.36
C ASP A 277 16.02 -17.77 12.19
N LEU A 278 16.79 -16.78 11.74
CA LEU A 278 17.81 -16.99 10.71
C LEU A 278 18.92 -17.96 11.16
N GLU A 279 19.47 -17.78 12.36
CA GLU A 279 20.55 -18.63 12.87
C GLU A 279 20.11 -20.09 13.00
N GLU A 280 18.89 -20.31 13.47
CA GLU A 280 18.28 -21.65 13.52
C GLU A 280 18.11 -22.21 12.11
N ALA A 281 17.63 -21.41 11.15
CA ALA A 281 17.50 -21.85 9.76
C ALA A 281 18.87 -22.30 9.22
N LEU A 282 19.92 -21.51 9.41
CA LEU A 282 21.27 -21.79 8.93
C LEU A 282 21.91 -23.02 9.57
N GLN A 283 21.56 -23.35 10.82
CA GLN A 283 22.04 -24.55 11.50
C GLN A 283 21.32 -25.82 11.01
N GLN A 284 20.05 -25.69 10.62
CA GLN A 284 19.29 -26.79 10.04
C GLN A 284 19.71 -26.99 8.58
N ARG A 285 19.90 -28.25 8.15
CA ARG A 285 20.23 -28.56 6.74
C ARG A 285 19.02 -28.45 5.81
N THR A 286 17.83 -28.23 6.36
CA THR A 286 16.56 -28.16 5.65
C THR A 286 15.61 -27.24 6.40
N LEU A 287 14.78 -26.50 5.65
CA LEU A 287 13.70 -25.69 6.22
C LEU A 287 12.46 -26.54 6.56
N ALA A 288 12.42 -27.82 6.14
CA ALA A 288 11.30 -28.71 6.41
C ALA A 288 11.20 -29.04 7.90
N GLY A 289 10.08 -28.68 8.54
CA GLY A 289 9.84 -28.91 9.97
C GLY A 289 10.44 -27.86 10.91
N MET A 290 11.10 -26.84 10.36
CA MET A 290 11.51 -25.66 11.10
C MET A 290 10.28 -24.85 11.55
N THR A 291 10.40 -24.08 12.63
CA THR A 291 9.45 -23.02 12.96
C THR A 291 10.13 -21.67 12.79
N LEU A 292 9.40 -20.67 12.29
CA LEU A 292 9.87 -19.28 12.21
C LEU A 292 8.94 -18.40 13.07
N PRO A 293 9.09 -18.40 14.42
CA PRO A 293 8.14 -17.74 15.32
C PRO A 293 7.88 -16.27 14.99
N THR A 294 8.88 -15.54 14.49
CA THR A 294 8.66 -14.13 14.12
C THR A 294 7.76 -13.95 12.92
N MET A 295 7.62 -14.97 12.07
CA MET A 295 6.85 -14.94 10.83
C MET A 295 5.49 -15.64 10.94
N GLU A 296 5.16 -16.26 12.08
CA GLU A 296 3.86 -16.92 12.30
C GLU A 296 2.69 -15.94 12.09
N VAL A 297 2.83 -14.69 12.53
CA VAL A 297 1.80 -13.65 12.33
C VAL A 297 1.57 -13.36 10.85
N ALA A 298 2.62 -13.36 10.03
CA ALA A 298 2.48 -13.19 8.59
C ALA A 298 1.76 -14.41 7.97
N MET A 299 2.14 -15.63 8.36
CA MET A 299 1.46 -16.86 7.93
C MET A 299 -0.04 -16.81 8.24
N GLU A 300 -0.42 -16.45 9.47
CA GLU A 300 -1.81 -16.31 9.90
C GLU A 300 -2.55 -15.25 9.10
N PHE A 301 -1.91 -14.10 8.84
CA PHE A 301 -2.47 -13.02 8.05
C PHE A 301 -2.81 -13.47 6.61
N PHE A 302 -1.87 -14.10 5.90
CA PHE A 302 -2.10 -14.58 4.53
C PHE A 302 -3.12 -15.72 4.48
N TYR A 303 -3.11 -16.62 5.47
CA TYR A 303 -4.13 -17.67 5.55
C TYR A 303 -5.52 -17.08 5.79
N LYS A 304 -5.65 -16.10 6.68
CA LYS A 304 -6.93 -15.43 6.97
C LYS A 304 -7.48 -14.72 5.74
N HIS A 305 -6.65 -13.98 5.01
CA HIS A 305 -7.08 -13.08 3.95
C HIS A 305 -7.11 -13.70 2.56
N CYS A 306 -6.27 -14.70 2.27
CA CYS A 306 -6.14 -15.32 0.95
C CYS A 306 -6.36 -16.83 0.96
N ARG A 307 -6.51 -17.46 2.13
CA ARG A 307 -6.58 -18.93 2.30
C ARG A 307 -5.33 -19.65 1.80
N VAL A 308 -4.19 -18.97 1.82
CA VAL A 308 -2.88 -19.54 1.50
C VAL A 308 -2.09 -19.75 2.76
N GLU A 309 -1.63 -20.97 2.97
CA GLU A 309 -0.71 -21.33 4.03
C GLU A 309 0.71 -21.20 3.49
N LEU A 310 1.43 -20.18 3.95
CA LEU A 310 2.84 -20.01 3.58
C LEU A 310 3.68 -21.07 4.29
N ASN A 311 4.37 -21.90 3.53
CA ASN A 311 5.32 -22.87 4.06
C ASN A 311 6.62 -22.19 4.53
N ASN A 312 7.49 -22.95 5.20
CA ASN A 312 8.73 -22.42 5.76
C ASN A 312 9.68 -21.81 4.72
N GLN A 313 9.70 -22.32 3.49
CA GLN A 313 10.52 -21.73 2.43
C GLN A 313 9.98 -20.35 2.03
N GLN A 314 8.66 -20.21 1.93
CA GLN A 314 8.00 -18.94 1.65
C GLN A 314 8.20 -17.93 2.79
N LEU A 315 7.98 -18.35 4.04
CA LEU A 315 8.22 -17.53 5.23
C LEU A 315 9.69 -17.13 5.38
N PHE A 316 10.63 -17.98 4.97
CA PHE A 316 12.04 -17.63 4.95
C PHE A 316 12.37 -16.52 3.94
N GLN A 317 11.65 -16.43 2.81
CA GLN A 317 11.78 -15.29 1.89
C GLN A 317 11.24 -14.00 2.51
N VAL A 318 10.14 -14.07 3.26
CA VAL A 318 9.62 -12.91 4.03
C VAL A 318 10.63 -12.48 5.09
N LEU A 319 11.20 -13.41 5.85
CA LEU A 319 12.25 -13.14 6.84
C LEU A 319 13.46 -12.47 6.21
N LYS A 320 13.89 -12.97 5.04
CA LYS A 320 14.93 -12.35 4.22
C LYS A 320 14.60 -10.88 3.93
N GLY A 321 13.36 -10.59 3.53
CA GLY A 321 12.84 -9.22 3.26
C GLY A 321 13.01 -8.29 4.44
N VAL A 322 12.53 -8.77 5.58
CA VAL A 322 12.60 -8.05 6.85
C VAL A 322 14.05 -7.75 7.23
N MET A 323 14.93 -8.75 7.19
CA MET A 323 16.32 -8.59 7.62
C MET A 323 17.15 -7.74 6.65
N GLY A 324 16.96 -7.91 5.34
CA GLY A 324 17.60 -7.07 4.32
C GLY A 324 17.27 -5.60 4.53
N THR A 325 15.99 -5.30 4.76
CA THR A 325 15.51 -3.92 4.97
C THR A 325 15.95 -3.37 6.32
N PHE A 326 15.99 -4.17 7.40
CA PHE A 326 16.55 -3.71 8.68
C PHE A 326 18.02 -3.28 8.56
N ARG A 327 18.81 -3.97 7.73
CA ARG A 327 20.18 -3.53 7.44
C ARG A 327 20.19 -2.18 6.73
N GLU A 328 19.31 -1.98 5.75
CA GLU A 328 19.19 -0.71 5.04
C GLU A 328 18.73 0.42 5.99
N ILE A 329 17.75 0.15 6.86
CA ILE A 329 17.30 1.10 7.90
C ILE A 329 18.46 1.46 8.83
N ALA A 330 19.24 0.48 9.28
CA ALA A 330 20.40 0.73 10.14
C ALA A 330 21.44 1.64 9.47
N GLY A 331 21.63 1.49 8.15
CA GLY A 331 22.55 2.28 7.33
C GLY A 331 21.98 3.58 6.74
N MET A 332 20.68 3.85 6.90
CA MET A 332 20.07 5.12 6.47
C MET A 332 20.72 6.29 7.22
N GLU A 333 20.94 7.41 6.55
CA GLU A 333 21.47 8.60 7.20
C GLU A 333 20.32 9.39 7.86
N ILE A 334 20.58 10.01 9.00
CA ILE A 334 19.55 10.76 9.74
C ILE A 334 19.09 11.98 8.92
N GLU A 335 20.03 12.57 8.20
CA GLU A 335 19.82 13.70 7.30
C GLU A 335 18.82 13.38 6.20
N GLU A 336 18.67 12.11 5.77
CA GLU A 336 17.67 11.70 4.78
C GLU A 336 16.25 11.82 5.34
N ILE A 337 16.02 11.35 6.57
CA ILE A 337 14.72 11.46 7.26
C ILE A 337 14.37 12.95 7.48
N GLU A 338 15.34 13.73 7.95
CA GLU A 338 15.16 15.16 8.19
C GLU A 338 14.95 15.96 6.89
N HIS A 339 15.62 15.56 5.80
CA HIS A 339 15.43 16.17 4.49
C HIS A 339 14.02 15.91 3.97
N ILE A 340 13.55 14.67 3.99
CA ILE A 340 12.18 14.32 3.57
C ILE A 340 11.15 15.09 4.42
N TYR A 341 11.34 15.13 5.74
CA TYR A 341 10.45 15.90 6.62
C TYR A 341 10.41 17.38 6.26
N ARG A 342 11.57 18.02 6.01
CA ARG A 342 11.64 19.43 5.59
C ARG A 342 10.98 19.66 4.24
N ASP A 343 11.21 18.78 3.28
CA ASP A 343 10.65 18.88 1.94
C ASP A 343 9.12 18.80 1.97
N VAL A 344 8.55 17.89 2.78
CA VAL A 344 7.11 17.80 2.99
C VAL A 344 6.58 19.02 3.77
N LYS A 345 7.30 19.46 4.82
CA LYS A 345 6.91 20.62 5.64
C LYS A 345 6.76 21.91 4.84
N PHE A 346 7.66 22.15 3.89
CA PHE A 346 7.67 23.36 3.07
C PHE A 346 7.05 23.15 1.68
N LYS A 347 6.33 22.04 1.46
CA LYS A 347 5.78 21.67 0.16
C LYS A 347 4.65 22.57 -0.33
N ILE A 348 3.92 23.20 0.59
CA ILE A 348 2.69 23.95 0.29
C ILE A 348 2.77 25.41 0.75
N ASP A 349 2.06 26.28 0.04
CA ASP A 349 2.07 27.72 0.34
C ASP A 349 0.89 28.20 1.19
N SER A 350 -0.16 27.39 1.34
CA SER A 350 -1.44 27.80 1.95
C SER A 350 -2.25 26.59 2.41
N ASP A 351 -2.72 26.67 3.65
CA ASP A 351 -3.43 25.60 4.38
C ASP A 351 -4.60 26.16 5.20
N TRP A 352 -5.71 26.48 4.53
CA TRP A 352 -6.84 27.17 5.19
C TRP A 352 -7.64 26.30 6.18
N MET A 353 -7.39 24.99 6.23
CA MET A 353 -8.03 24.06 7.18
C MET A 353 -7.06 23.45 8.19
N ASP A 354 -5.82 23.96 8.26
CA ASP A 354 -4.74 23.41 9.08
C ASP A 354 -4.48 21.90 8.84
N VAL A 355 -4.90 21.34 7.68
CA VAL A 355 -4.74 19.91 7.38
C VAL A 355 -3.26 19.58 7.26
N TRP A 356 -2.50 20.45 6.61
CA TRP A 356 -1.07 20.26 6.44
C TRP A 356 -0.32 20.49 7.74
N ALA A 357 -0.63 21.58 8.44
CA ALA A 357 -0.01 21.91 9.73
C ALA A 357 -0.21 20.78 10.75
N ASN A 358 -1.43 20.24 10.85
CA ASN A 358 -1.74 19.12 11.73
C ASN A 358 -1.02 17.83 11.30
N GLY A 359 -0.96 17.54 10.01
CA GLY A 359 -0.22 16.38 9.49
C GLY A 359 1.29 16.48 9.76
N ILE A 360 1.88 17.65 9.59
CA ILE A 360 3.29 17.92 9.93
C ILE A 360 3.54 17.78 11.43
N ALA A 361 2.61 18.21 12.28
CA ALA A 361 2.71 18.06 13.73
C ALA A 361 2.60 16.59 14.17
N ALA A 362 1.89 15.75 13.42
CA ALA A 362 1.77 14.32 13.68
C ALA A 362 3.04 13.53 13.26
N ILE A 363 3.81 14.04 12.30
CA ILE A 363 5.08 13.44 11.90
C ILE A 363 6.16 13.87 12.89
N ARG A 364 6.81 12.88 13.52
CA ARG A 364 7.86 13.09 14.51
C ARG A 364 9.15 12.39 14.08
N PRO A 365 10.07 13.12 13.41
CA PRO A 365 11.34 12.54 12.97
C PRO A 365 12.15 11.92 14.12
N ASP A 366 12.11 12.50 15.32
CA ASP A 366 12.78 11.98 16.51
C ASP A 366 12.31 10.56 16.88
N PHE A 367 11.01 10.29 16.79
CA PHE A 367 10.48 8.94 17.01
C PHE A 367 11.04 7.93 15.99
N ILE A 368 11.05 8.30 14.71
CA ILE A 368 11.54 7.44 13.61
C ILE A 368 13.03 7.16 13.78
N ILE A 369 13.81 8.19 14.14
CA ILE A 369 15.25 8.08 14.42
C ILE A 369 15.50 7.16 15.62
N ASP A 370 14.71 7.25 16.68
CA ASP A 370 14.84 6.36 17.84
C ASP A 370 14.53 4.89 17.48
N VAL A 371 13.51 4.64 16.65
CA VAL A 371 13.21 3.28 16.13
C VAL A 371 14.38 2.77 15.28
N LYS A 372 14.90 3.60 14.37
CA LYS A 372 16.09 3.29 13.58
C LYS A 372 17.27 2.89 14.47
N TYR A 373 17.57 3.67 15.52
CA TYR A 373 18.66 3.35 16.43
C TYR A 373 18.45 2.03 17.18
N SER A 374 17.21 1.73 17.57
CA SER A 374 16.86 0.44 18.18
C SER A 374 17.17 -0.73 17.23
N ILE A 375 16.81 -0.59 15.95
CA ILE A 375 17.13 -1.58 14.90
C ILE A 375 18.65 -1.66 14.69
N GLN A 376 19.32 -0.52 14.51
CA GLN A 376 20.76 -0.42 14.26
C GLN A 376 21.59 -1.12 15.34
N LYS A 377 21.26 -0.90 16.62
CA LYS A 377 21.91 -1.56 17.76
C LYS A 377 21.90 -3.09 17.63
N VAL A 378 20.79 -3.67 17.18
CA VAL A 378 20.68 -5.13 17.00
C VAL A 378 21.42 -5.58 15.74
N VAL A 379 21.34 -4.81 14.65
CA VAL A 379 22.04 -5.09 13.38
C VAL A 379 23.55 -5.11 13.60
N GLU A 380 24.11 -4.10 14.25
CA GLU A 380 25.56 -4.00 14.53
C GLU A 380 26.05 -5.15 15.41
N ALA A 381 25.27 -5.55 16.42
CA ALA A 381 25.60 -6.67 17.29
C ALA A 381 25.58 -8.03 16.56
N ASN A 382 24.92 -8.13 15.41
CA ASN A 382 24.72 -9.37 14.64
C ASN A 382 25.11 -9.19 13.16
N LEU A 383 26.10 -8.33 12.89
CA LEU A 383 26.41 -7.87 11.53
C LEU A 383 26.67 -9.01 10.54
N SER A 384 27.30 -10.10 10.98
CA SER A 384 27.55 -11.30 10.15
C SER A 384 26.28 -11.93 9.60
N SER A 385 25.21 -11.95 10.39
CA SER A 385 23.93 -12.55 10.01
C SER A 385 23.21 -11.68 8.97
N PHE A 386 23.24 -10.36 9.18
CA PHE A 386 22.72 -9.39 8.21
C PHE A 386 23.55 -9.31 6.92
N GLU A 387 24.87 -9.42 7.01
CA GLU A 387 25.76 -9.49 5.85
C GLU A 387 25.52 -10.75 5.04
N TRP A 388 25.28 -11.89 5.70
CA TRP A 388 24.91 -13.12 5.01
C TRP A 388 23.63 -12.92 4.20
N VAL A 389 22.55 -12.41 4.83
CA VAL A 389 21.27 -12.15 4.14
C VAL A 389 21.50 -11.22 2.96
N TYR A 390 22.16 -10.09 3.15
CA TYR A 390 22.37 -9.09 2.10
C TYR A 390 23.20 -9.59 0.92
N ARG A 391 24.20 -10.44 1.17
CA ARG A 391 24.95 -11.10 0.08
C ARG A 391 24.04 -12.01 -0.72
N MET A 392 23.19 -12.78 -0.04
CA MET A 392 22.19 -13.62 -0.70
C MET A 392 21.16 -12.79 -1.47
N TYR A 393 20.82 -11.59 -0.98
CA TYR A 393 19.96 -10.63 -1.70
C TYR A 393 20.55 -10.20 -3.05
N LYS A 394 21.82 -9.81 -3.04
CA LYS A 394 22.48 -9.23 -4.22
C LYS A 394 22.94 -10.23 -5.26
N ILE A 395 23.27 -11.44 -4.82
CA ILE A 395 23.92 -12.45 -5.65
C ILE A 395 22.89 -13.42 -6.23
N ASP A 396 21.75 -13.63 -5.55
CA ASP A 396 20.98 -14.83 -5.76
C ASP A 396 19.47 -14.61 -5.98
N ASP A 397 19.09 -14.80 -7.24
CA ASP A 397 17.72 -15.09 -7.68
C ASP A 397 17.36 -16.58 -7.46
N SER A 398 18.26 -17.41 -6.93
CA SER A 398 17.95 -18.82 -6.67
C SER A 398 16.95 -18.98 -5.52
N PRO A 399 15.87 -19.77 -5.70
CA PRO A 399 14.96 -20.18 -4.63
C PRO A 399 15.61 -21.14 -3.62
N LEU A 400 16.84 -21.59 -3.88
CA LEU A 400 17.50 -22.70 -3.19
C LEU A 400 18.97 -22.37 -2.91
N TYR A 401 19.28 -22.17 -1.63
CA TYR A 401 20.53 -22.66 -1.05
C TYR A 401 20.28 -23.16 0.37
N PHE A 402 20.18 -24.49 0.47
CA PHE A 402 21.11 -25.29 1.24
C PHE A 402 21.87 -26.20 0.29
#